data_AF-A0AAX1KDP9-F1
#
_entry.id   AF-A0AAX1KDP9-F1
#
_cell.length_a   1.000
_cell.length_b   1.000
_cell.length_c   1.000
_cell.angle_alpha   90.00
_cell.angle_beta   90.00
_cell.angle_gamma   90.00
#
_symmetry.space_group_name_H-M   'P 1'
#
loop_
_entity.id
_entity.type
_entity.pdbx_description
1 polymer ?
#
loop_
_entity_poly.entity_id
_entity_poly.type
_entity_poly.pdbx_seq_one_letter_code
_entity_poly.pdbx_strand_id
1 'polypeptide(L)'
;MNTVQLQKFISDNSQVEAIFMQKSFEYLNSKNKKRQPAKRWNEEQITRQAEKMYAQVVEDLYNKLHTQVKANRFTPAEKWIQFINQNEVLDGLEESMIELEL
;
A
#
# COMPACT_ATOMS: atom_id res chain seq x y z
N MET A 1 16.15 5.08 1.18
CA MET A 1 15.02 4.24 0.70
C MET A 1 14.10 5.12 -0.14
N ASN A 2 13.52 4.61 -1.22
CA ASN A 2 12.46 5.27 -2.00
C ASN A 2 11.16 4.46 -1.95
N THR A 3 10.07 4.95 -2.57
CA THR A 3 8.76 4.29 -2.54
C THR A 3 8.76 2.89 -3.15
N VAL A 4 9.49 2.66 -4.26
CA VAL A 4 9.62 1.34 -4.90
C VAL A 4 10.32 0.34 -3.97
N GLN A 5 11.40 0.77 -3.32
CA GLN A 5 12.12 -0.05 -2.34
C GLN A 5 11.25 -0.34 -1.11
N LEU A 6 10.48 0.65 -0.64
CA LEU A 6 9.56 0.46 0.48
C LEU A 6 8.44 -0.51 0.12
N GLN A 7 7.80 -0.37 -1.05
CA GLN A 7 6.77 -1.29 -1.52
C GLN A 7 7.30 -2.72 -1.57
N LYS A 8 8.49 -2.92 -2.16
CA LYS A 8 9.13 -4.23 -2.19
C LYS A 8 9.38 -4.76 -0.77
N PHE A 9 9.88 -3.92 0.13
CA PHE A 9 10.11 -4.33 1.52
C PHE A 9 8.82 -4.75 2.22
N ILE A 10 7.72 -4.01 2.04
CA ILE A 10 6.41 -4.38 2.57
C ILE A 10 5.98 -5.74 2.01
N SER A 11 6.00 -5.89 0.68
CA SER A 11 5.59 -7.13 0.00
C SER A 11 6.40 -8.36 0.43
N ASP A 12 7.71 -8.20 0.64
CA ASP A 12 8.60 -9.29 1.05
C ASP A 12 8.46 -9.67 2.53
N ASN A 13 7.88 -8.79 3.38
CA ASN A 13 7.92 -8.94 4.84
C ASN A 13 6.54 -8.86 5.53
N SER A 14 5.45 -8.68 4.78
CA SER A 14 4.09 -8.57 5.35
C SER A 14 3.00 -8.99 4.36
N GLN A 15 1.76 -9.09 4.86
CA GLN A 15 0.55 -9.38 4.09
C GLN A 15 -0.21 -8.10 3.69
N VAL A 16 0.33 -6.91 3.99
CA VAL A 16 -0.32 -5.62 3.74
C VAL A 16 -0.81 -5.49 2.30
N GLU A 17 0.05 -5.80 1.32
CA GLU A 17 -0.31 -5.72 -0.10
C GLU A 17 -1.44 -6.69 -0.45
N ALA A 18 -1.35 -7.94 -0.01
CA ALA A 18 -2.35 -8.96 -0.30
C ALA A 18 -3.72 -8.60 0.28
N ILE A 19 -3.77 -8.19 1.55
CA ILE A 19 -5.01 -7.80 2.25
C ILE A 19 -5.64 -6.58 1.58
N PHE A 20 -4.84 -5.55 1.30
CA PHE A 20 -5.33 -4.33 0.67
C PHE A 20 -5.84 -4.58 -0.75
N MET A 21 -5.12 -5.38 -1.54
CA MET A 21 -5.51 -5.69 -2.91
C MET A 21 -6.82 -6.49 -2.95
N GLN A 22 -7.00 -7.47 -2.06
CA GLN A 22 -8.26 -8.21 -1.93
C GLN A 22 -9.44 -7.26 -1.69
N LYS A 23 -9.34 -6.40 -0.67
CA LYS A 23 -10.40 -5.43 -0.31
C LYS A 23 -10.65 -4.44 -1.45
N SER A 24 -9.58 -3.96 -2.09
CA SER A 24 -9.67 -3.03 -3.23
C SER A 24 -10.39 -3.68 -4.42
N PHE A 25 -10.12 -4.96 -4.70
CA PHE A 25 -10.83 -5.69 -5.74
C PHE A 25 -12.32 -5.83 -5.44
N GLU A 26 -12.70 -6.18 -4.22
CA GLU A 26 -14.10 -6.28 -3.80
C GLU A 26 -14.83 -4.94 -3.97
N TYR A 27 -14.22 -3.86 -3.45
CA TYR A 27 -14.72 -2.50 -3.58
C TYR A 27 -14.88 -2.06 -5.04
N LEU A 28 -13.82 -2.21 -5.84
CA LEU A 28 -13.82 -1.77 -7.24
C LEU A 28 -14.80 -2.58 -8.09
N ASN A 29 -14.94 -3.88 -7.83
CA ASN A 29 -15.93 -4.71 -8.52
C ASN A 29 -17.36 -4.29 -8.15
N SER A 30 -17.63 -4.04 -6.87
CA SER A 30 -18.93 -3.51 -6.42
C SER A 30 -19.25 -2.18 -7.09
N LYS A 31 -18.28 -1.26 -7.15
CA LYS A 31 -18.39 0.03 -7.85
C LYS A 31 -18.59 -0.17 -9.36
N ASN A 32 -17.88 -1.11 -9.97
CA ASN A 32 -17.95 -1.38 -11.41
C ASN A 32 -19.30 -1.96 -11.83
N LYS A 33 -19.91 -2.83 -11.01
CA LYS A 33 -21.26 -3.38 -11.24
C LYS A 33 -22.32 -2.29 -11.40
N LYS A 34 -22.19 -1.19 -10.66
CA LYS A 34 -23.09 -0.02 -10.69
C LYS A 34 -22.90 0.86 -11.93
N ARG A 35 -21.85 0.65 -12.73
CA ARG A 35 -21.60 1.42 -13.97
C ARG A 35 -22.47 0.88 -15.11
N GLN A 36 -22.80 1.77 -16.05
CA GLN A 36 -23.49 1.37 -17.28
C GLN A 36 -22.73 0.25 -17.98
N PRO A 37 -23.41 -0.78 -18.54
CA PRO A 37 -22.74 -1.96 -19.10
C PRO A 37 -21.61 -1.62 -20.08
N ALA A 38 -21.85 -0.69 -21.01
CA ALA A 38 -20.87 -0.24 -22.00
C ALA A 38 -19.68 0.57 -21.42
N LYS A 39 -19.72 0.93 -20.14
CA LYS A 39 -18.69 1.70 -19.44
C LYS A 39 -18.01 0.90 -18.34
N ARG A 40 -18.37 -0.36 -18.12
CA ARG A 40 -17.73 -1.20 -17.10
C ARG A 40 -16.25 -1.40 -17.44
N TRP A 41 -15.42 -1.39 -16.41
CA TRP A 41 -14.01 -1.74 -16.50
C TRP A 41 -13.87 -3.23 -16.77
N ASN A 42 -12.89 -3.60 -17.57
CA ASN A 42 -12.39 -4.97 -17.64
C ASN A 42 -11.47 -5.29 -16.45
N GLU A 43 -11.03 -6.53 -16.34
CA GLU A 43 -10.18 -6.99 -15.24
C GLU A 43 -8.87 -6.21 -15.15
N GLU A 44 -8.17 -6.00 -16.27
CA GLU A 44 -6.90 -5.23 -16.29
C GLU A 44 -7.08 -3.80 -15.78
N GLN A 45 -8.18 -3.14 -16.13
CA GLN A 45 -8.50 -1.80 -15.65
C GLN A 45 -8.80 -1.78 -14.15
N ILE A 46 -9.46 -2.81 -13.63
CA ILE A 46 -9.71 -2.97 -12.19
C ILE A 46 -8.37 -3.16 -11.45
N THR A 47 -7.50 -4.05 -11.95
CA THR A 47 -6.16 -4.27 -11.40
C THR A 47 -5.35 -3.00 -11.37
N ARG A 48 -5.26 -2.27 -12.49
CA ARG A 48 -4.55 -0.98 -12.53
C ARG A 48 -5.13 0.05 -11.55
N GLN A 49 -6.43 0.02 -11.30
CA GLN A 49 -7.06 0.94 -10.35
C GLN A 49 -6.74 0.53 -8.90
N ALA A 50 -6.71 -0.77 -8.58
CA ALA A 50 -6.30 -1.27 -7.28
C ALA A 50 -4.81 -0.99 -7.01
N GLU A 51 -3.94 -1.23 -7.98
CA GLU A 51 -2.50 -0.92 -7.90
C GLU A 51 -2.26 0.58 -7.63
N LYS A 52 -3.03 1.47 -8.27
CA LYS A 52 -2.96 2.91 -8.00
C LYS A 52 -3.39 3.26 -6.58
N MET A 53 -4.45 2.62 -6.08
CA MET A 53 -4.87 2.81 -4.69
C MET A 53 -3.79 2.35 -3.71
N TYR A 54 -3.14 1.22 -4.00
CA TYR A 54 -2.06 0.70 -3.16
C TYR A 54 -0.80 1.57 -3.22
N ALA A 55 -0.45 2.09 -4.40
CA ALA A 55 0.65 3.03 -4.55
C ALA A 55 0.47 4.28 -3.68
N GLN A 56 -0.77 4.78 -3.54
CA GLN A 56 -1.07 5.89 -2.62
C GLN A 56 -0.85 5.51 -1.16
N VAL A 57 -1.24 4.31 -0.74
CA VAL A 57 -0.97 3.81 0.63
C VAL A 57 0.53 3.76 0.92
N VAL A 58 1.32 3.25 -0.03
CA VAL A 58 2.79 3.21 0.09
C VAL A 58 3.38 4.62 0.13
N GLU A 59 2.89 5.54 -0.69
CA GLU A 59 3.34 6.94 -0.69
C GLU A 59 3.03 7.64 0.64
N ASP A 60 1.83 7.46 1.18
CA ASP A 60 1.43 8.03 2.46
C ASP A 60 2.27 7.46 3.62
N LEU A 61 2.53 6.16 3.62
CA LEU A 61 3.42 5.53 4.59
C LEU A 61 4.86 6.04 4.43
N TYR A 62 5.35 6.13 3.19
CA TYR A 62 6.68 6.66 2.90
C TYR A 62 6.86 8.06 3.46
N ASN A 63 5.88 8.95 3.25
CA ASN A 63 5.93 10.33 3.75
C ASN A 63 5.94 10.40 5.28
N LYS A 64 5.14 9.56 5.96
CA LYS A 64 5.15 9.42 7.42
C LYS A 64 6.52 8.95 7.92
N LEU A 65 7.04 7.86 7.35
CA LEU A 65 8.33 7.29 7.73
C LEU A 65 9.49 8.24 7.42
N HIS A 66 9.47 8.94 6.29
CA HIS A 66 10.48 9.94 5.93
C HIS A 66 10.62 10.99 7.04
N THR A 67 9.48 11.44 7.56
CA THR A 67 9.42 12.42 8.64
C THR A 67 9.94 11.85 9.96
N GLN A 68 9.50 10.64 10.35
CA GLN A 68 9.88 10.02 11.62
C GLN A 68 11.36 9.58 11.66
N VAL A 69 11.89 9.03 10.57
CA VAL A 69 13.29 8.64 10.41
C VAL A 69 14.21 9.87 10.29
N LYS A 70 13.63 11.06 10.08
CA LYS A 70 14.31 12.32 9.74
C LYS A 70 15.22 12.10 8.53
N ALA A 71 14.66 11.48 7.50
CA ALA A 71 15.40 11.09 6.32
C ALA A 71 15.82 12.29 5.46
N ASN A 72 16.94 12.12 4.79
CA ASN A 72 17.46 13.02 3.77
C ASN A 72 18.14 12.18 2.67
N ARG A 73 18.68 12.83 1.63
CA ARG A 73 19.31 12.16 0.48
C ARG A 73 20.48 11.22 0.82
N PHE A 74 21.08 11.36 2.01
CA PHE A 74 22.21 10.54 2.48
C PHE A 74 21.78 9.46 3.48
N THR A 75 20.49 9.36 3.81
CA THR A 75 20.00 8.39 4.78
C THR A 75 19.99 6.99 4.18
N PRO A 76 20.79 6.05 4.72
CA PRO A 76 20.88 4.69 4.19
C PRO A 76 19.56 3.93 4.40
N ALA A 77 19.27 2.97 3.52
CA ALA A 77 18.07 2.13 3.64
C ALA A 77 18.01 1.39 4.99
N GLU A 78 19.14 0.93 5.51
CA GLU A 78 19.25 0.25 6.80
C GLU A 78 18.61 1.03 7.96
N LYS A 79 18.76 2.36 7.99
CA LYS A 79 18.16 3.19 9.05
C LYS A 79 16.63 3.15 9.01
N TRP A 80 16.06 3.06 7.81
CA TRP A 80 14.61 2.93 7.64
C TRP A 80 14.13 1.54 8.07
N ILE A 81 14.84 0.49 7.63
CA ILE A 81 14.52 -0.90 8.00
C ILE A 81 14.59 -1.07 9.52
N GLN A 82 15.65 -0.56 10.16
CA GLN A 82 15.79 -0.59 11.60
C GLN A 82 14.62 0.13 12.29
N PHE A 83 14.22 1.31 11.79
CA PHE A 83 13.09 2.03 12.35
C PHE A 83 11.77 1.26 12.19
N ILE A 84 11.51 0.71 11.00
CA ILE A 84 10.30 -0.08 10.72
C ILE A 84 10.20 -1.28 11.67
N ASN A 85 11.30 -2.02 11.84
CA ASN A 85 11.33 -3.20 12.68
C ASN A 85 11.21 -2.86 14.17
N GLN A 86 11.91 -1.81 14.64
CA GLN A 86 11.88 -1.41 16.05
C GLN A 86 10.53 -0.87 16.52
N ASN A 87 9.72 -0.35 15.59
CA ASN A 87 8.41 0.23 15.89
C ASN A 87 7.27 -0.66 15.38
N GLU A 88 7.55 -1.92 14.99
CA GLU A 88 6.55 -2.89 14.52
C GLU A 88 5.60 -2.30 13.47
N VAL A 89 6.14 -1.47 12.56
CA VAL A 89 5.33 -0.65 11.65
C VAL A 89 4.53 -1.51 10.69
N LEU A 90 5.09 -2.64 10.24
CA LEU A 90 4.39 -3.54 9.34
C LEU A 90 3.21 -4.24 10.04
N ASP A 91 3.37 -4.65 11.30
CA ASP A 91 2.30 -5.30 12.07
C ASP A 91 1.13 -4.33 12.29
N GLY A 92 1.41 -3.10 12.74
CA GLY A 92 0.36 -2.08 12.89
C GLY A 92 -0.28 -1.67 11.55
N LEU A 93 0.47 -1.75 10.45
CA LEU A 93 -0.08 -1.51 9.11
C LEU A 93 -0.96 -2.68 8.65
N GLU A 94 -0.60 -3.92 8.93
CA GLU A 94 -1.44 -5.10 8.66
C GLU A 94 -2.77 -5.02 9.40
N GLU A 95 -2.74 -4.71 10.70
CA GLU A 95 -3.96 -4.50 11.50
C GLU A 95 -4.84 -3.41 10.88
N SER A 96 -4.23 -2.28 10.51
CA SER A 96 -4.94 -1.19 9.82
C SER A 96 -5.56 -1.63 8.48
N MET A 97 -4.90 -2.51 7.72
CA MET A 97 -5.44 -3.04 6.47
C MET A 97 -6.58 -4.05 6.70
N ILE A 98 -6.51 -4.85 7.76
CA ILE A 98 -7.57 -5.79 8.15
C ILE A 98 -8.85 -5.02 8.50
N GLU A 99 -8.71 -3.94 9.27
CA GLU A 99 -9.82 -3.09 9.71
C GLU A 99 -10.32 -2.13 8.63
N LEU A 100 -9.54 -1.91 7.57
CA LEU A 100 -9.89 -0.98 6.50
C LEU A 100 -11.22 -1.36 5.82
N GLU A 101 -12.14 -0.39 5.78
CA GLU A 101 -13.38 -0.42 5.00
C GLU A 101 -13.26 0.56 3.81
N LEU A 102 -13.58 0.10 2.60
CA LEU A 102 -13.44 0.84 1.33
C LEU A 102 -14.80 1.22 0.70
#